data_AF-A0A5E4QZ35-F1
#
_entry.id   AF-A0A5E4QZ35-F1
#
_cell.length_a   1.000
_cell.length_b   1.000
_cell.length_c   1.000
_cell.angle_alpha   90.00
_cell.angle_beta   90.00
_cell.angle_gamma   90.00
#
_symmetry.space_group_name_H-M   'P 1'
#
loop_
_entity.id
_entity.type
_entity.pdbx_description
1 polymer ?
#
loop_
_entity_poly.entity_id
_entity_poly.type
_entity_poly.pdbx_seq_one_letter_code
_entity_poly.pdbx_strand_id
1 'polypeptide(L)'
;MSRRPSMFQIVLHEDCAELQECSSGVCVCRTGYYMYNQMCYAELGSPSTPEQCDGLLSVVIDVSRSLTVDSCVIDEACHTFGVAARCGQPQDPWQMRNCECIPEDSVWDAERNLCRLFAELGESCQLSQECTGTDNAVCTNGTCSCSEGYQQIGDTCAPVIGGACLVNKDCAIANTVCKNGTTGRTCQCEDEFVAYEDICWEVANGFEANCTVSAQCTERLGKSSACVSSQCVCTHGNHHRDGSCWPVTELFSPCSRTSQCYLADLTDRTVCRNGLCQCDFDYPFSEELGTC
;
A
#
# COMPACT_ATOMS: atom_id res chain seq x y z
N MET A 1 13.71 32.35 -91.62
CA MET A 1 12.62 31.43 -92.04
C MET A 1 12.90 30.08 -91.39
N SER A 2 12.04 29.32 -90.74
CA SER A 2 10.72 29.51 -90.12
C SER A 2 10.54 28.28 -89.18
N ARG A 3 9.97 28.53 -87.99
CA ARG A 3 9.54 27.70 -86.84
C ARG A 3 9.37 26.16 -86.96
N ARG A 4 9.84 25.45 -85.89
CA ARG A 4 9.32 24.26 -85.12
C ARG A 4 8.99 22.94 -85.86
N PRO A 5 9.28 21.76 -85.24
CA PRO A 5 8.44 21.24 -84.15
C PRO A 5 9.20 20.93 -82.86
N SER A 6 8.52 21.20 -81.75
CA SER A 6 8.84 20.73 -80.41
C SER A 6 8.59 19.24 -80.29
N MET A 7 9.55 18.47 -79.79
CA MET A 7 9.28 17.15 -79.21
C MET A 7 9.24 17.35 -77.69
N PHE A 8 8.09 17.80 -77.18
CA PHE A 8 7.78 17.63 -75.76
C PHE A 8 7.49 16.14 -75.57
N GLN A 9 8.34 15.44 -74.84
CA GLN A 9 7.98 14.13 -74.31
C GLN A 9 6.96 14.40 -73.21
N ILE A 10 5.68 14.24 -73.56
CA ILE A 10 4.57 14.39 -72.64
C ILE A 10 4.64 13.17 -71.71
N VAL A 11 5.01 13.39 -70.45
CA VAL A 11 4.92 12.35 -69.41
C VAL A 11 3.45 11.98 -69.29
N LEU A 12 3.10 10.75 -69.64
CA LEU A 12 1.73 10.25 -69.50
C LEU A 12 1.54 9.74 -68.07
N HIS A 13 0.29 9.71 -67.58
CA HIS A 13 -0.05 9.39 -66.19
C HIS A 13 0.52 8.04 -65.69
N GLU A 14 0.89 7.14 -66.60
CA GLU A 14 1.44 5.80 -66.32
C GLU A 14 2.97 5.77 -66.07
N ASP A 15 3.68 6.90 -66.20
CA ASP A 15 5.15 6.98 -66.05
C ASP A 15 5.62 7.53 -64.68
N CYS A 16 4.71 8.01 -63.82
CA CYS A 16 5.06 8.53 -62.49
C CYS A 16 5.06 7.42 -61.42
N ALA A 17 5.95 7.52 -60.43
CA ALA A 17 6.05 6.56 -59.34
C ALA A 17 4.80 6.56 -58.43
N GLU A 18 4.64 5.53 -57.59
CA GLU A 18 3.52 5.45 -56.63
C GLU A 18 3.41 6.72 -55.77
N LEU A 19 2.17 7.18 -55.53
CA LEU A 19 1.84 8.43 -54.82
C LEU A 19 2.27 9.73 -55.52
N GLN A 20 2.58 9.71 -56.82
CA GLN A 20 2.79 10.89 -57.66
C GLN A 20 1.68 11.05 -58.71
N GLU A 21 1.54 12.28 -59.22
CA GLU A 21 0.67 12.64 -60.33
C GLU A 21 1.41 13.54 -61.33
N CYS A 22 1.13 13.36 -62.61
CA CYS A 22 1.71 14.17 -63.67
C CYS A 22 0.96 15.50 -63.78
N SER A 23 1.66 16.61 -63.56
CA SER A 23 1.13 17.95 -63.81
C SER A 23 2.05 18.71 -64.74
N SER A 24 1.52 19.14 -65.89
CA SER A 24 2.25 19.90 -66.91
C SER A 24 3.57 19.26 -67.38
N GLY A 25 3.63 17.92 -67.38
CA GLY A 25 4.78 17.15 -67.88
C GLY A 25 5.88 16.89 -66.86
N VAL A 26 5.64 17.12 -65.56
CA VAL A 26 6.55 16.78 -64.46
C VAL A 26 5.78 16.00 -63.39
N CYS A 27 6.38 14.94 -62.82
CA CYS A 27 5.78 14.18 -61.73
C CYS A 27 5.91 14.94 -60.41
N VAL A 28 4.78 15.15 -59.74
CA VAL A 28 4.69 15.81 -58.43
C VAL A 28 3.99 14.89 -57.45
N CYS A 29 4.30 15.00 -56.15
CA CYS A 29 3.66 14.17 -55.12
C CYS A 29 2.15 14.47 -55.03
N ARG A 30 1.36 13.44 -54.73
CA ARG A 30 -0.05 13.58 -54.38
C ARG A 30 -0.19 14.37 -53.10
N THR A 31 -1.29 15.11 -53.01
CA THR A 31 -1.60 15.97 -51.87
C THR A 31 -1.56 15.17 -50.56
N GLY A 32 -0.86 15.69 -49.53
CA GLY A 32 -0.58 15.00 -48.26
C GLY A 32 0.84 14.44 -48.13
N TYR A 33 1.63 14.55 -49.22
CA TYR A 33 3.02 14.14 -49.27
C TYR A 33 3.89 15.26 -49.84
N TYR A 34 5.09 15.47 -49.31
CA TYR A 34 6.08 16.37 -49.89
C TYR A 34 7.20 15.61 -50.60
N MET A 35 7.82 16.27 -51.58
CA MET A 35 8.88 15.69 -52.38
C MET A 35 10.24 15.91 -51.72
N TYR A 36 10.95 14.83 -51.45
CA TYR A 36 12.36 14.85 -51.03
C TYR A 36 13.13 13.76 -51.78
N ASN A 37 14.20 14.11 -52.48
CA ASN A 37 14.99 13.20 -53.33
C ASN A 37 14.15 12.36 -54.32
N GLN A 38 13.18 13.00 -54.99
CA GLN A 38 12.28 12.38 -55.98
C GLN A 38 11.32 11.29 -55.46
N MET A 39 11.19 11.16 -54.14
CA MET A 39 10.17 10.33 -53.49
C MET A 39 9.24 11.19 -52.63
N CYS A 40 8.05 10.67 -52.33
CA CYS A 40 6.97 11.40 -51.65
C CYS A 40 6.78 10.90 -50.21
N TYR A 41 6.83 11.79 -49.23
CA TYR A 41 6.75 11.47 -47.79
C TYR A 41 5.54 12.12 -47.12
N ALA A 42 4.85 11.39 -46.26
CA ALA A 42 3.67 11.87 -45.54
C ALA A 42 4.03 12.93 -44.50
N GLU A 43 3.24 13.99 -44.47
CA GLU A 43 3.43 15.15 -43.61
C GLU A 43 2.84 14.91 -42.21
N LEU A 44 3.43 14.08 -41.35
CA LEU A 44 3.06 14.05 -39.93
C LEU A 44 4.25 14.35 -39.02
N GLY A 45 4.57 15.65 -39.08
CA GLY A 45 5.35 16.47 -38.15
C GLY A 45 5.20 17.97 -38.50
N SER A 46 4.12 18.34 -39.21
CA SER A 46 3.94 19.63 -39.88
C SER A 46 2.64 20.30 -39.41
N PRO A 47 2.57 21.64 -39.33
CA PRO A 47 1.38 22.34 -38.82
C PRO A 47 0.19 22.13 -39.76
N SER A 48 -0.89 21.55 -39.24
CA SER A 48 -2.12 21.21 -39.97
C SER A 48 -3.15 22.35 -39.97
N THR A 49 -3.94 22.48 -41.05
CA THR A 49 -5.07 23.45 -41.13
C THR A 49 -6.44 22.75 -41.02
N PRO A 50 -7.51 23.48 -40.60
CA PRO A 50 -8.80 22.89 -40.24
C PRO A 50 -9.50 22.06 -41.32
N GLU A 51 -9.17 22.25 -42.60
CA GLU A 51 -9.78 21.49 -43.71
C GLU A 51 -9.19 20.07 -43.88
N GLN A 52 -8.03 19.76 -43.27
CA GLN A 52 -7.42 18.42 -43.31
C GLN A 52 -8.07 17.45 -42.30
N CYS A 53 -8.98 17.96 -41.46
CA CYS A 53 -9.83 17.20 -40.57
C CYS A 53 -11.19 16.94 -41.23
N ASP A 54 -11.27 16.17 -42.31
CA ASP A 54 -12.57 15.70 -42.81
C ASP A 54 -12.57 14.24 -43.26
N GLY A 55 -13.52 13.49 -42.69
CA GLY A 55 -13.52 12.04 -42.53
C GLY A 55 -13.97 11.71 -41.10
N LEU A 56 -14.68 10.59 -40.89
CA LEU A 56 -15.52 10.23 -39.73
C LEU A 56 -14.87 10.23 -38.31
N LEU A 57 -13.69 10.83 -38.14
CA LEU A 57 -13.02 11.13 -36.86
C LEU A 57 -12.58 12.60 -36.74
N SER A 58 -13.20 13.54 -37.47
CA SER A 58 -12.91 14.96 -37.31
C SER A 58 -13.83 15.66 -36.30
N VAL A 59 -13.51 15.50 -35.02
CA VAL A 59 -13.96 16.42 -33.98
C VAL A 59 -12.85 16.54 -32.92
N VAL A 60 -12.07 17.62 -32.98
CA VAL A 60 -11.52 18.22 -31.76
C VAL A 60 -12.42 19.40 -31.43
N ILE A 61 -13.60 19.08 -30.90
CA ILE A 61 -14.31 20.01 -30.03
C ILE A 61 -13.53 19.99 -28.72
N ASP A 62 -13.39 21.17 -28.14
CA ASP A 62 -12.95 21.35 -26.76
C ASP A 62 -13.81 20.46 -25.84
N VAL A 63 -13.34 19.23 -25.61
CA VAL A 63 -13.91 18.30 -24.67
C VAL A 63 -12.83 18.03 -23.66
N SER A 64 -13.06 18.58 -22.49
CA SER A 64 -12.66 17.98 -21.23
C SER A 64 -13.09 16.51 -21.20
N ARG A 65 -12.32 15.62 -21.83
CA ARG A 65 -12.26 14.15 -21.68
C ARG A 65 -11.29 13.55 -22.70
N SER A 66 -10.07 13.28 -22.23
CA SER A 66 -9.18 12.20 -22.64
C SER A 66 -8.99 11.99 -24.16
N LEU A 67 -8.01 12.69 -24.73
CA LEU A 67 -7.25 12.19 -25.87
C LEU A 67 -6.26 11.14 -25.33
N THR A 68 -6.76 9.93 -25.12
CA THR A 68 -5.98 8.73 -25.36
C THR A 68 -6.42 8.34 -26.78
N VAL A 69 -5.60 8.38 -27.83
CA VAL A 69 -4.46 7.51 -28.02
C VAL A 69 -3.58 8.08 -29.16
N ASP A 70 -2.32 8.38 -28.89
CA ASP A 70 -1.37 8.77 -29.93
C ASP A 70 -1.06 7.55 -30.81
N SER A 71 -1.36 7.68 -32.11
CA SER A 71 -1.02 6.65 -33.08
C SER A 71 0.50 6.54 -33.24
N CYS A 72 1.02 5.31 -33.33
CA CYS A 72 2.46 5.06 -33.38
C CYS A 72 2.83 4.12 -34.53
N VAL A 73 4.11 4.12 -34.91
CA VAL A 73 4.69 3.18 -35.89
C VAL A 73 5.81 2.36 -35.27
N ILE A 74 6.61 3.00 -34.41
CA ILE A 74 7.74 2.43 -33.65
C ILE A 74 7.61 2.80 -32.18
N ASP A 75 8.28 2.06 -31.29
CA ASP A 75 8.19 2.25 -29.83
C ASP A 75 8.74 3.62 -29.40
N GLU A 76 9.79 4.12 -30.07
CA GLU A 76 10.40 5.41 -29.75
C GLU A 76 9.44 6.59 -29.92
N ALA A 77 8.41 6.45 -30.76
CA ALA A 77 7.39 7.48 -30.93
C ALA A 77 6.50 7.62 -29.67
N CYS A 78 6.49 6.61 -28.79
CA CYS A 78 5.71 6.60 -27.55
C CYS A 78 6.50 7.06 -26.33
N HIS A 79 7.82 7.28 -26.43
CA HIS A 79 8.65 7.69 -25.29
C HIS A 79 8.28 9.06 -24.69
N THR A 80 7.47 9.86 -25.39
CA THR A 80 6.83 11.08 -24.84
C THR A 80 5.93 10.77 -23.63
N PHE A 81 5.40 9.55 -23.56
CA PHE A 81 4.65 9.01 -22.42
C PHE A 81 5.54 8.30 -21.40
N GLY A 82 6.86 8.41 -21.51
CA GLY A 82 7.84 7.75 -20.64
C GLY A 82 8.49 6.53 -21.28
N VAL A 83 9.60 6.08 -20.69
CA VAL A 83 10.40 4.95 -21.19
C VAL A 83 9.67 3.61 -21.12
N ALA A 84 8.58 3.54 -20.36
CA ALA A 84 7.74 2.35 -20.22
C ALA A 84 6.54 2.35 -21.18
N ALA A 85 6.53 3.22 -22.19
CA ALA A 85 5.53 3.25 -23.24
C ALA A 85 6.08 2.63 -24.52
N ARG A 86 5.27 1.81 -25.19
CA ARG A 86 5.61 1.14 -26.45
C ARG A 86 4.48 1.25 -27.46
N CYS A 87 4.77 0.91 -28.71
CA CYS A 87 3.75 0.87 -29.75
C CYS A 87 2.99 -0.46 -29.69
N GLY A 88 1.70 -0.39 -29.39
CA GLY A 88 0.83 -1.56 -29.21
C GLY A 88 0.61 -2.36 -30.49
N GLN A 89 -0.16 -3.46 -30.40
CA GLN A 89 -0.49 -4.26 -31.57
C GLN A 89 -1.43 -3.49 -32.54
N PRO A 90 -1.40 -3.79 -33.86
CA PRO A 90 -2.35 -3.23 -34.81
C PRO A 90 -3.79 -3.57 -34.42
N GLN A 91 -4.64 -2.54 -34.29
CA GLN A 91 -6.05 -2.69 -33.94
C GLN A 91 -6.92 -2.69 -35.20
N ASP A 92 -7.87 -3.61 -35.28
CA ASP A 92 -8.86 -3.65 -36.35
C ASP A 92 -9.85 -2.48 -36.24
N PRO A 93 -10.44 -1.99 -37.35
CA PRO A 93 -10.36 -2.53 -38.72
C PRO A 93 -9.28 -1.89 -39.59
N TRP A 94 -8.59 -0.86 -39.10
CA TRP A 94 -7.64 -0.05 -39.88
C TRP A 94 -6.17 -0.40 -39.62
N GLN A 95 -5.91 -1.44 -38.81
CA GLN A 95 -4.59 -1.86 -38.37
C GLN A 95 -3.75 -0.71 -37.79
N MET A 96 -4.41 0.28 -37.18
CA MET A 96 -3.74 1.41 -36.54
C MET A 96 -3.14 0.94 -35.21
N ARG A 97 -1.90 1.35 -34.96
CA ARG A 97 -1.21 1.07 -33.71
C ARG A 97 -1.24 2.31 -32.85
N ASN A 98 -1.31 2.07 -31.56
CA ASN A 98 -1.54 3.09 -30.55
C ASN A 98 -0.50 2.90 -29.44
N CYS A 99 -0.03 4.01 -28.86
CA CYS A 99 0.86 3.92 -27.71
C CYS A 99 0.13 3.24 -26.53
N GLU A 100 0.79 2.27 -25.93
CA GLU A 100 0.34 1.57 -24.74
C GLU A 100 1.49 1.50 -23.71
N CYS A 101 1.14 1.43 -22.43
CA CYS A 101 2.13 1.11 -21.40
C CYS A 101 2.54 -0.35 -21.52
N ILE A 102 3.82 -0.64 -21.28
CA ILE A 102 4.32 -2.01 -21.21
C ILE A 102 3.57 -2.69 -20.04
N PRO A 103 2.71 -3.69 -20.31
CA PRO A 103 1.79 -4.19 -19.29
C PRO A 103 2.47 -4.94 -18.14
N GLU A 104 3.72 -5.35 -18.34
CA GLU A 104 4.49 -6.19 -17.41
C GLU A 104 5.10 -5.37 -16.26
N ASP A 105 5.35 -4.08 -16.48
CA ASP A 105 6.12 -3.24 -15.54
C ASP A 105 5.58 -1.82 -15.43
N SER A 106 4.51 -1.43 -16.14
CA SER A 106 3.97 -0.08 -16.07
C SER A 106 2.45 0.04 -16.13
N VAL A 107 1.94 1.11 -15.52
CA VAL A 107 0.52 1.50 -15.52
C VAL A 107 0.39 2.95 -15.99
N TRP A 108 -0.70 3.25 -16.70
CA TRP A 108 -1.03 4.60 -17.13
C TRP A 108 -1.40 5.50 -15.93
N ASP A 109 -0.62 6.55 -15.70
CA ASP A 109 -0.91 7.61 -14.74
C ASP A 109 -1.66 8.75 -15.44
N ALA A 110 -2.98 8.83 -15.22
CA ALA A 110 -3.83 9.83 -15.87
C ALA A 110 -3.61 11.27 -15.35
N GLU A 111 -3.04 11.45 -14.16
CA GLU A 111 -2.74 12.78 -13.62
C GLU A 111 -1.50 13.37 -14.30
N ARG A 112 -0.53 12.50 -14.60
CA ARG A 112 0.74 12.87 -15.23
C ARG A 112 0.78 12.66 -16.74
N ASN A 113 -0.22 11.99 -17.31
CA ASN A 113 -0.28 11.57 -18.72
C ASN A 113 0.98 10.80 -19.16
N LEU A 114 1.39 9.81 -18.36
CA LEU A 114 2.57 8.99 -18.64
C LEU A 114 2.40 7.54 -18.18
N CYS A 115 3.13 6.62 -18.82
CA CYS A 115 3.32 5.25 -18.38
C CYS A 115 4.32 5.22 -17.24
N ARG A 116 3.82 4.94 -16.05
CA ARG A 116 4.61 4.91 -14.84
C ARG A 116 4.98 3.48 -14.52
N LEU A 117 6.28 3.24 -14.33
CA LEU A 117 6.75 1.95 -13.85
C LEU A 117 6.07 1.64 -12.50
N PHE A 118 5.56 0.43 -12.34
CA PHE A 118 5.21 -0.11 -11.04
C PHE A 118 6.33 -1.03 -10.59
N ALA A 119 6.68 -0.91 -9.32
CA ALA A 119 7.62 -1.77 -8.65
C ALA A 119 6.84 -2.77 -7.77
N GLU A 120 7.25 -4.02 -7.83
CA GLU A 120 6.78 -5.08 -6.94
C GLU A 120 7.63 -5.15 -5.66
N LEU A 121 7.22 -5.98 -4.70
CA LEU A 121 7.97 -6.19 -3.47
C LEU A 121 9.40 -6.66 -3.77
N GLY A 122 10.38 -6.03 -3.12
CA GLY A 122 11.80 -6.34 -3.32
C GLY A 122 12.45 -5.61 -4.49
N GLU A 123 11.69 -4.89 -5.32
CA GLU A 123 12.26 -4.09 -6.41
C GLU A 123 12.74 -2.72 -5.94
N SER A 124 13.62 -2.13 -6.73
CA SER A 124 14.18 -0.80 -6.43
C SER A 124 13.14 0.28 -6.67
N CYS A 125 13.05 1.23 -5.75
CA CYS A 125 12.13 2.37 -5.83
C CYS A 125 12.82 3.65 -5.35
N GLN A 126 12.27 4.81 -5.73
CA GLN A 126 12.65 6.09 -5.14
C GLN A 126 11.53 6.67 -4.28
N LEU A 127 10.27 6.42 -4.68
CA LEU A 127 9.07 6.91 -4.01
C LEU A 127 8.12 5.76 -3.74
N SER A 128 7.40 5.82 -2.62
CA SER A 128 6.34 4.83 -2.29
C SER A 128 5.25 4.76 -3.33
N GLN A 129 5.05 5.84 -4.09
CA GLN A 129 4.13 5.86 -5.21
C GLN A 129 4.51 4.79 -6.23
N GLU A 130 5.79 4.50 -6.47
CA GLU A 130 6.24 3.49 -7.45
C GLU A 130 5.83 2.06 -7.07
N CYS A 131 5.67 1.77 -5.78
CA CYS A 131 5.33 0.44 -5.26
C CYS A 131 3.84 0.08 -5.43
N THR A 132 3.29 0.18 -6.64
CA THR A 132 1.89 -0.16 -6.93
C THR A 132 1.67 -1.58 -7.43
N GLY A 133 2.74 -2.38 -7.59
CA GLY A 133 2.58 -3.80 -7.92
C GLY A 133 1.87 -4.58 -6.81
N THR A 134 1.93 -4.09 -5.57
CA THR A 134 1.32 -4.71 -4.40
C THR A 134 0.62 -3.68 -3.53
N ASP A 135 -0.65 -3.92 -3.18
CA ASP A 135 -1.38 -3.07 -2.23
C ASP A 135 -0.66 -3.03 -0.88
N ASN A 136 -0.68 -1.86 -0.24
CA ASN A 136 -0.01 -1.59 1.05
C ASN A 136 1.53 -1.70 1.02
N ALA A 137 2.16 -1.70 -0.15
CA ALA A 137 3.61 -1.56 -0.27
C ALA A 137 4.04 -0.07 -0.27
N VAL A 138 5.22 0.19 0.28
CA VAL A 138 5.86 1.50 0.37
C VAL A 138 7.34 1.38 0.08
N CYS A 139 7.96 2.48 -0.34
CA CYS A 139 9.39 2.49 -0.61
C CYS A 139 10.16 2.73 0.70
N THR A 140 10.87 1.71 1.16
CA THR A 140 11.69 1.76 2.38
C THR A 140 13.14 1.48 2.01
N ASN A 141 14.05 2.41 2.32
CA ASN A 141 15.47 2.29 1.98
C ASN A 141 15.76 2.02 0.49
N GLY A 142 14.91 2.53 -0.40
CA GLY A 142 15.06 2.36 -1.85
C GLY A 142 14.56 1.00 -2.38
N THR A 143 13.86 0.23 -1.56
CA THR A 143 13.24 -1.04 -1.95
C THR A 143 11.76 -1.07 -1.54
N CYS A 144 10.89 -1.59 -2.40
CA CYS A 144 9.48 -1.75 -2.07
C CYS A 144 9.31 -2.82 -0.99
N SER A 145 8.72 -2.44 0.13
CA SER A 145 8.42 -3.29 1.28
C SER A 145 7.01 -3.04 1.78
N CYS A 146 6.47 -3.93 2.60
CA CYS A 146 5.16 -3.68 3.22
C CYS A 146 5.20 -2.46 4.16
N SER A 147 4.08 -1.74 4.21
CA SER A 147 3.86 -0.62 5.12
C SER A 147 3.66 -1.09 6.56
N GLU A 148 3.71 -0.13 7.50
CA GLU A 148 3.44 -0.40 8.90
C GLU A 148 2.06 -1.04 9.09
N GLY A 149 2.00 -2.09 9.91
CA GLY A 149 0.78 -2.89 10.09
C GLY A 149 0.55 -3.95 9.01
N TYR A 150 1.50 -4.17 8.10
CA TYR A 150 1.47 -5.24 7.11
C TYR A 150 2.78 -6.03 7.08
N GLN A 151 2.67 -7.30 6.71
CA GLN A 151 3.81 -8.20 6.55
C GLN A 151 3.74 -8.92 5.20
N GLN A 152 4.91 -9.12 4.60
CA GLN A 152 5.02 -9.84 3.33
C GLN A 152 4.69 -11.32 3.53
N ILE A 153 3.67 -11.78 2.80
CA ILE A 153 3.31 -13.20 2.69
C ILE A 153 3.22 -13.53 1.19
N GLY A 154 4.27 -14.18 0.70
CA GLY A 154 4.47 -14.35 -0.75
C GLY A 154 4.63 -12.99 -1.43
N ASP A 155 3.78 -12.72 -2.41
CA ASP A 155 3.80 -11.49 -3.21
C ASP A 155 2.78 -10.43 -2.73
N THR A 156 2.20 -10.64 -1.55
CA THR A 156 1.18 -9.74 -0.97
C THR A 156 1.60 -9.22 0.40
N CYS A 157 1.17 -7.99 0.70
CA CYS A 157 1.28 -7.41 2.03
C CYS A 157 0.00 -7.69 2.81
N ALA A 158 0.05 -8.70 3.67
CA ALA A 158 -1.08 -9.12 4.48
C ALA A 158 -1.10 -8.35 5.81
N PRO A 159 -2.27 -7.89 6.29
CA PRO A 159 -2.37 -7.12 7.53
C PRO A 159 -2.00 -7.95 8.75
N VAL A 160 -1.13 -7.40 9.59
CA VAL A 160 -0.77 -7.93 10.91
C VAL A 160 -1.59 -7.25 12.00
N ILE A 161 -1.28 -7.48 13.28
CA ILE A 161 -1.99 -6.88 14.41
C ILE A 161 -1.95 -5.35 14.28
N GLY A 162 -3.12 -4.72 14.29
CA GLY A 162 -3.30 -3.28 14.06
C GLY A 162 -3.45 -2.88 12.59
N GLY A 163 -3.12 -3.76 11.63
CA GLY A 163 -3.36 -3.58 10.20
C GLY A 163 -4.85 -3.57 9.84
N ALA A 164 -5.20 -2.86 8.76
CA ALA A 164 -6.58 -2.74 8.33
C ALA A 164 -7.11 -4.03 7.71
N CYS A 165 -8.37 -4.37 7.96
CA CYS A 165 -9.00 -5.60 7.47
C CYS A 165 -10.47 -5.41 7.14
N LEU A 166 -11.02 -6.30 6.32
CA LEU A 166 -12.44 -6.37 5.98
C LEU A 166 -13.10 -7.62 6.58
N VAL A 167 -12.40 -8.75 6.52
CA VAL A 167 -12.82 -10.06 7.04
C VAL A 167 -11.69 -10.72 7.82
N ASN A 168 -12.03 -11.68 8.69
CA ASN A 168 -11.03 -12.38 9.53
C ASN A 168 -9.92 -13.05 8.72
N LYS A 169 -10.22 -13.52 7.50
CA LYS A 169 -9.25 -14.18 6.62
C LYS A 169 -8.17 -13.26 6.07
N ASP A 170 -8.35 -11.94 6.17
CA ASP A 170 -7.35 -10.99 5.72
C ASP A 170 -6.16 -10.98 6.69
N CYS A 171 -6.40 -11.26 7.97
CA CYS A 171 -5.39 -11.15 9.01
C CYS A 171 -4.35 -12.28 8.92
N ALA A 172 -3.09 -11.89 8.79
CA ALA A 172 -1.95 -12.77 8.57
C ALA A 172 -1.60 -13.65 9.77
N ILE A 173 -1.75 -13.11 10.99
CA ILE A 173 -1.26 -13.71 12.22
C ILE A 173 -2.31 -14.70 12.76
N ALA A 174 -1.86 -15.87 13.21
CA ALA A 174 -2.74 -16.86 13.81
C ALA A 174 -3.47 -16.30 15.07
N ASN A 175 -4.69 -16.78 15.31
CA ASN A 175 -5.56 -16.33 16.41
C ASN A 175 -5.84 -14.81 16.37
N THR A 176 -5.93 -14.24 15.16
CA THR A 176 -6.42 -12.87 14.95
C THR A 176 -7.75 -12.85 14.21
N VAL A 177 -8.55 -11.86 14.54
CA VAL A 177 -9.86 -11.60 13.94
C VAL A 177 -9.99 -10.13 13.58
N CYS A 178 -10.79 -9.86 12.56
CA CYS A 178 -11.05 -8.51 12.10
C CYS A 178 -12.11 -7.86 12.98
N LYS A 179 -11.68 -6.97 13.89
CA LYS A 179 -12.54 -6.31 14.87
C LYS A 179 -12.63 -4.82 14.59
N ASN A 180 -13.76 -4.20 14.93
CA ASN A 180 -13.89 -2.74 14.89
C ASN A 180 -13.01 -2.13 15.99
N GLY A 181 -12.01 -1.35 15.61
CA GLY A 181 -11.21 -0.49 16.49
C GLY A 181 -11.68 0.97 16.48
N THR A 182 -10.84 1.86 17.00
CA THR A 182 -11.11 3.31 17.07
C THR A 182 -10.96 4.02 15.72
N THR A 183 -10.07 3.56 14.86
CA THR A 183 -9.72 4.16 13.57
C THR A 183 -10.31 3.43 12.36
N GLY A 184 -11.05 2.35 12.58
CA GLY A 184 -11.56 1.47 11.54
C GLY A 184 -11.54 0.01 11.97
N ARG A 185 -11.74 -0.91 11.03
CA ARG A 185 -11.59 -2.35 11.29
C ARG A 185 -10.12 -2.73 11.19
N THR A 186 -9.61 -3.38 12.24
CA THR A 186 -8.22 -3.82 12.30
C THR A 186 -8.10 -5.24 12.80
N CYS A 187 -7.02 -5.91 12.42
CA CYS A 187 -6.68 -7.23 12.92
C CYS A 187 -6.29 -7.13 14.39
N GLN A 188 -6.97 -7.89 15.24
CA GLN A 188 -6.74 -7.92 16.68
C GLN A 188 -6.76 -9.38 17.15
N CYS A 189 -6.11 -9.68 18.26
CA CYS A 189 -6.17 -11.01 18.83
C CYS A 189 -7.62 -11.43 19.13
N GLU A 190 -7.87 -12.72 18.98
CA GLU A 190 -9.09 -13.37 19.43
C GLU A 190 -9.28 -13.18 20.94
N ASP A 191 -10.50 -13.43 21.40
CA ASP A 191 -10.78 -13.40 22.83
C ASP A 191 -9.91 -14.47 23.52
N GLU A 192 -9.44 -14.17 24.74
CA GLU A 192 -8.47 -15.01 25.48
C GLU A 192 -7.04 -15.05 24.89
N PHE A 193 -6.73 -14.18 23.93
CA PHE A 193 -5.36 -13.97 23.43
C PHE A 193 -4.89 -12.52 23.65
N VAL A 194 -3.58 -12.37 23.86
CA VAL A 194 -2.91 -11.08 24.06
C VAL A 194 -1.77 -10.89 23.07
N ALA A 195 -1.68 -9.70 22.48
CA ALA A 195 -0.66 -9.37 21.49
C ALA A 195 0.71 -9.10 22.14
N TYR A 196 1.76 -9.74 21.61
CA TYR A 196 3.16 -9.43 21.92
C TYR A 196 4.07 -9.83 20.75
N GLU A 197 4.82 -8.86 20.21
CA GLU A 197 5.74 -9.02 19.06
C GLU A 197 5.09 -9.74 17.86
N ASP A 198 3.96 -9.21 17.37
CA ASP A 198 3.22 -9.76 16.22
C ASP A 198 2.76 -11.22 16.39
N ILE A 199 2.63 -11.68 17.64
CA ILE A 199 2.08 -12.98 17.99
C ILE A 199 0.94 -12.78 19.00
N CYS A 200 -0.16 -13.49 18.78
CA CYS A 200 -1.24 -13.61 19.76
C CYS A 200 -0.97 -14.80 20.69
N TRP A 201 -0.61 -14.50 21.93
CA TRP A 201 -0.33 -15.48 22.97
C TRP A 201 -1.58 -15.77 23.79
N GLU A 202 -1.79 -17.02 24.17
CA GLU A 202 -2.89 -17.40 25.07
C GLU A 202 -2.72 -16.70 26.43
N VAL A 203 -3.80 -16.12 26.93
CA VAL A 203 -3.83 -15.47 28.25
C VAL A 203 -3.54 -16.50 29.33
N ALA A 204 -2.60 -16.20 30.22
CA ALA A 204 -2.24 -17.09 31.31
C ALA A 204 -3.35 -17.13 32.39
N ASN A 205 -3.51 -18.31 33.01
CA ASN A 205 -4.52 -18.59 34.03
C ASN A 205 -4.18 -17.99 35.42
N GLY A 206 -3.76 -16.73 35.46
CA GLY A 206 -3.51 -16.00 36.71
C GLY A 206 -2.13 -16.27 37.33
N PHE A 207 -2.07 -16.19 38.66
CA PHE A 207 -0.82 -16.27 39.44
C PHE A 207 -0.21 -17.66 39.38
N GLU A 208 1.12 -17.74 39.25
CA GLU A 208 1.91 -18.97 39.08
C GLU A 208 1.58 -19.81 37.83
N ALA A 209 0.70 -19.32 36.96
CA ALA A 209 0.40 -19.98 35.69
C ALA A 209 1.61 -19.99 34.77
N ASN A 210 1.70 -21.04 33.94
CA ASN A 210 2.77 -21.18 32.97
C ASN A 210 2.71 -20.05 31.93
N CYS A 211 3.87 -19.48 31.64
CA CYS A 211 4.00 -18.41 30.65
C CYS A 211 5.33 -18.52 29.91
N THR A 212 5.37 -17.91 28.73
CA THR A 212 6.57 -17.71 27.90
C THR A 212 6.92 -16.23 27.84
N VAL A 213 5.91 -15.36 27.77
CA VAL A 213 6.08 -13.90 27.70
C VAL A 213 5.24 -13.20 28.76
N SER A 214 5.72 -12.07 29.26
CA SER A 214 5.06 -11.31 30.35
C SER A 214 3.67 -10.80 29.97
N ALA A 215 3.39 -10.56 28.68
CA ALA A 215 2.09 -10.09 28.22
C ALA A 215 0.94 -11.04 28.62
N GLN A 216 1.18 -12.36 28.63
CA GLN A 216 0.19 -13.38 28.99
C GLN A 216 -0.40 -13.19 30.40
N CYS A 217 0.39 -12.64 31.31
CA CYS A 217 0.01 -12.46 32.70
C CYS A 217 -0.89 -11.21 32.91
N THR A 218 -0.84 -10.25 31.98
CA THR A 218 -1.37 -8.90 32.23
C THR A 218 -2.90 -8.79 32.23
N GLU A 219 -3.60 -9.66 31.50
CA GLU A 219 -5.07 -9.59 31.39
C GLU A 219 -5.77 -9.96 32.71
N ARG A 220 -5.26 -10.99 33.39
CA ARG A 220 -5.83 -11.48 34.67
C ARG A 220 -5.20 -10.80 35.89
N LEU A 221 -3.88 -10.67 35.89
CA LEU A 221 -3.14 -10.15 37.05
C LEU A 221 -2.92 -8.64 37.03
N GLY A 222 -3.20 -7.99 35.89
CA GLY A 222 -2.89 -6.59 35.67
C GLY A 222 -1.45 -6.35 35.22
N LYS A 223 -1.13 -5.09 34.90
CA LYS A 223 0.17 -4.66 34.34
C LYS A 223 1.35 -4.87 35.29
N SER A 224 1.10 -5.03 36.58
CA SER A 224 2.11 -5.31 37.61
C SER A 224 2.50 -6.80 37.69
N SER A 225 2.30 -7.56 36.61
CA SER A 225 2.68 -8.96 36.50
C SER A 225 3.72 -9.16 35.42
N ALA A 226 4.55 -10.19 35.58
CA ALA A 226 5.59 -10.55 34.62
C ALA A 226 5.77 -12.06 34.58
N CYS A 227 6.30 -12.55 33.46
CA CYS A 227 6.70 -13.94 33.33
C CYS A 227 8.14 -14.10 33.82
N VAL A 228 8.32 -14.78 34.95
CA VAL A 228 9.64 -15.03 35.54
C VAL A 228 9.76 -16.52 35.83
N SER A 229 10.85 -17.15 35.38
CA SER A 229 11.05 -18.60 35.52
C SER A 229 9.87 -19.43 34.99
N SER A 230 9.31 -19.01 33.85
CA SER A 230 8.14 -19.62 33.22
C SER A 230 6.83 -19.58 34.02
N GLN A 231 6.76 -18.71 35.04
CA GLN A 231 5.56 -18.53 35.85
C GLN A 231 5.16 -17.05 35.94
N CYS A 232 3.85 -16.80 35.93
CA CYS A 232 3.31 -15.46 36.15
C CYS A 232 3.45 -15.05 37.61
N VAL A 233 4.24 -14.02 37.87
CA VAL A 233 4.48 -13.47 39.21
C VAL A 233 4.21 -11.97 39.24
N CYS A 234 3.98 -11.43 40.43
CA CYS A 234 3.90 -9.99 40.61
C CYS A 234 5.30 -9.37 40.56
N THR A 235 5.41 -8.22 39.91
CA THR A 235 6.67 -7.48 39.83
C THR A 235 7.05 -6.90 41.19
N HIS A 236 8.33 -6.55 41.35
CA HIS A 236 8.85 -6.01 42.61
C HIS A 236 8.01 -4.83 43.13
N GLY A 237 7.73 -4.83 44.44
CA GLY A 237 6.87 -3.83 45.09
C GLY A 237 5.37 -4.09 44.95
N ASN A 238 4.98 -5.22 44.34
CA ASN A 238 3.60 -5.68 44.26
C ASN A 238 3.46 -7.06 44.89
N HIS A 239 2.27 -7.37 45.38
CA HIS A 239 1.89 -8.66 45.95
C HIS A 239 0.62 -9.18 45.27
N HIS A 240 0.41 -10.49 45.34
CA HIS A 240 -0.79 -11.11 44.80
C HIS A 240 -1.90 -11.14 45.86
N ARG A 241 -3.09 -10.62 45.53
CA ARG A 241 -4.29 -10.73 46.35
C ARG A 241 -5.55 -10.61 45.49
N ASP A 242 -6.56 -11.42 45.80
CA ASP A 242 -7.85 -11.46 45.08
C ASP A 242 -7.72 -11.65 43.55
N GLY A 243 -6.73 -12.46 43.13
CA GLY A 243 -6.53 -12.80 41.72
C GLY A 243 -5.82 -11.71 40.90
N SER A 244 -5.26 -10.67 41.52
CA SER A 244 -4.49 -9.63 40.82
C SER A 244 -3.25 -9.19 41.59
N CYS A 245 -2.34 -8.52 40.89
CA CYS A 245 -1.15 -7.92 41.49
C CYS A 245 -1.43 -6.49 41.94
N TRP A 246 -1.25 -6.23 43.23
CA TRP A 246 -1.49 -4.93 43.86
C TRP A 246 -0.21 -4.37 44.45
N PRO A 247 -0.04 -3.03 44.49
CA PRO A 247 1.09 -2.43 45.18
C PRO A 247 1.11 -2.86 46.64
N VAL A 248 2.31 -3.06 47.19
CA VAL A 248 2.50 -3.34 48.61
C VAL A 248 2.18 -2.07 49.41
N THR A 249 1.06 -2.07 50.13
CA THR A 249 0.67 -0.99 51.04
C THR A 249 0.69 -1.48 52.48
N GLU A 250 1.56 -0.88 53.30
CA GLU A 250 1.74 -1.26 54.71
C GLU A 250 0.57 -0.82 55.61
N LEU A 251 0.54 -1.32 56.85
CA LEU A 251 -0.41 -0.88 57.85
C LEU A 251 -0.37 0.66 58.04
N PHE A 252 -1.55 1.23 58.29
CA PHE A 252 -1.82 2.65 58.45
C PHE A 252 -1.47 3.52 57.23
N SER A 253 -1.13 2.91 56.09
CA SER A 253 -0.92 3.64 54.84
C SER A 253 -2.23 3.80 54.05
N PRO A 254 -2.34 4.84 53.19
CA PRO A 254 -3.52 5.08 52.39
C PRO A 254 -3.87 3.93 51.43
N CYS A 255 -5.14 3.56 51.38
CA CYS A 255 -5.65 2.51 50.50
C CYS A 255 -7.01 2.91 49.89
N SER A 256 -7.30 2.35 48.72
CA SER A 256 -8.64 2.44 48.10
C SER A 256 -9.40 1.11 48.14
N ARG A 257 -8.68 -0.01 48.27
CA ARG A 257 -9.23 -1.37 48.29
C ARG A 257 -8.47 -2.22 49.28
N THR A 258 -9.16 -3.17 49.91
CA THR A 258 -8.54 -4.15 50.82
C THR A 258 -7.42 -4.94 50.12
N SER A 259 -7.58 -5.26 48.84
CA SER A 259 -6.59 -6.01 48.07
C SER A 259 -5.23 -5.32 47.94
N GLN A 260 -5.12 -4.02 48.24
CA GLN A 260 -3.85 -3.27 48.26
C GLN A 260 -3.07 -3.44 49.57
N CYS A 261 -3.75 -3.81 50.65
CA CYS A 261 -3.14 -3.94 51.96
C CYS A 261 -2.33 -5.23 52.04
N TYR A 262 -1.09 -5.09 52.47
CA TYR A 262 -0.12 -6.18 52.56
C TYR A 262 0.49 -6.25 53.95
N LEU A 263 0.56 -7.45 54.51
CA LEU A 263 1.21 -7.73 55.78
C LEU A 263 1.86 -9.12 55.74
N ALA A 264 2.81 -9.32 54.82
CA ALA A 264 3.53 -10.58 54.66
C ALA A 264 2.58 -11.81 54.73
N ASP A 265 2.87 -12.77 55.62
CA ASP A 265 2.09 -14.00 55.83
C ASP A 265 0.70 -13.77 56.45
N LEU A 266 0.39 -12.55 56.89
CA LEU A 266 -0.85 -12.16 57.55
C LEU A 266 -1.70 -11.21 56.70
N THR A 267 -1.46 -11.18 55.39
CA THR A 267 -2.16 -10.31 54.46
C THR A 267 -3.69 -10.47 54.55
N ASP A 268 -4.20 -11.68 54.79
CA ASP A 268 -5.64 -11.95 54.96
C ASP A 268 -6.25 -11.31 56.23
N ARG A 269 -5.43 -10.88 57.19
CA ARG A 269 -5.88 -10.19 58.40
C ARG A 269 -5.98 -8.67 58.22
N THR A 270 -5.65 -8.15 57.04
CA THR A 270 -5.68 -6.71 56.76
C THR A 270 -6.86 -6.34 55.88
N VAL A 271 -7.46 -5.19 56.18
CA VAL A 271 -8.61 -4.61 55.49
C VAL A 271 -8.42 -3.12 55.28
N CYS A 272 -8.93 -2.60 54.16
CA CYS A 272 -8.92 -1.16 53.92
C CYS A 272 -10.10 -0.50 54.63
N ARG A 273 -9.82 0.32 55.64
CA ARG A 273 -10.84 0.95 56.50
C ARG A 273 -10.56 2.43 56.66
N ASN A 274 -11.58 3.24 56.42
CA ASN A 274 -11.46 4.71 56.42
C ASN A 274 -10.31 5.22 55.54
N GLY A 275 -10.04 4.52 54.44
CA GLY A 275 -8.95 4.85 53.50
C GLY A 275 -7.56 4.50 54.00
N LEU A 276 -7.41 3.73 55.09
CA LEU A 276 -6.13 3.25 55.62
C LEU A 276 -6.12 1.73 55.75
N CYS A 277 -4.99 1.10 55.48
CA CYS A 277 -4.82 -0.33 55.75
C CYS A 277 -4.79 -0.58 57.25
N GLN A 278 -5.71 -1.39 57.75
CA GLN A 278 -5.87 -1.68 59.18
C GLN A 278 -6.07 -3.18 59.38
N CYS A 279 -5.82 -3.65 60.59
CA CYS A 279 -6.20 -5.01 60.93
C CYS A 279 -7.73 -5.19 60.92
N ASP A 280 -8.17 -6.38 60.54
CA ASP A 280 -9.56 -6.79 60.67
C ASP A 280 -9.98 -6.81 62.15
N PHE A 281 -11.28 -6.66 62.42
CA PHE A 281 -11.80 -6.69 63.78
C PHE A 281 -11.58 -8.04 64.48
N ASP A 282 -11.52 -9.12 63.72
CA ASP A 282 -11.25 -10.47 64.25
C ASP A 282 -9.78 -10.65 64.66
N TYR A 283 -8.89 -9.76 64.19
CA TYR A 283 -7.45 -9.79 64.45
C TYR A 283 -6.95 -8.42 64.94
N PRO A 284 -7.23 -8.03 66.18
CA PRO A 284 -6.87 -6.71 66.68
C PRO A 284 -5.36 -6.45 66.63
N PHE A 285 -4.98 -5.20 66.35
CA PHE A 285 -3.58 -4.78 66.28
C PHE A 285 -2.88 -4.92 67.65
N SER A 286 -1.70 -5.54 67.65
CA SER A 286 -0.81 -5.65 68.80
C SER A 286 0.31 -4.62 68.70
N GLU A 287 0.33 -3.64 69.61
CA GLU A 287 1.40 -2.63 69.67
C GLU A 287 2.76 -3.24 70.02
N GLU A 288 2.78 -4.30 70.84
CA GLU A 288 4.02 -4.97 71.26
C GLU A 288 4.70 -5.71 70.10
N LEU A 289 3.90 -6.32 69.22
CA LEU A 289 4.38 -7.09 68.07
C LEU A 289 4.41 -6.28 66.77
N GLY A 290 3.76 -5.11 66.74
CA GLY A 290 3.64 -4.28 65.54
C GLY A 290 2.84 -4.92 64.39
N THR A 291 1.90 -5.83 64.71
CA THR A 291 1.17 -6.62 63.72
C THR A 291 -0.27 -6.94 64.18
N CYS A 292 -1.09 -7.42 63.25
CA CYS A 292 -2.26 -8.27 63.53
C CYS A 292 -1.80 -9.73 63.80
#